data_AF-A0A975ZNQ1-F1
#
_entry.id   AF-A0A975ZNQ1-F1
#
_cell.length_a   1.000
_cell.length_b   1.000
_cell.length_c   1.000
_cell.angle_alpha   90.00
_cell.angle_beta   90.00
_cell.angle_gamma   90.00
#
_symmetry.space_group_name_H-M   'P 1'
#
loop_
_entity.id
_entity.type
_entity.pdbx_description
1 polymer ?
#
loop_
_entity_poly.entity_id
_entity_poly.type
_entity_poly.pdbx_seq_one_letter_code
_entity_poly.pdbx_strand_id
1 'polypeptide(L)'
;MRMTLFGGLIGAALAVPALAGDVTVETATGPAPVPSHPETIAVFDIAAVDTLVALGQEIDGLPDKVFLDHLKPAAESAEVVGTLFEPDYEALAVMQPDLIVAGGRSSAQVENLAQIAPTIDMTIWGDDLLEQVGARIAAYGTIFGVEDRAARLTETLEARLQEARAAVDGKGSALILLTNGGKISAYGAGGRFGWLHSALDLPEAAENVEAETHGEAVSFEFVADIDPEWILVIDRGAAIGAEGEAAAATLDNPLIARTRAAQDGHIVHLDAASLYIASGGAGAVMQVLDEVIAAFGRADS
;
A
#
# COMPACT_ATOMS: atom_id res chain seq x y z
N MET A 1 -40.83 68.53 24.55
CA MET A 1 -40.87 67.05 24.55
C MET A 1 -39.98 66.59 23.41
N ARG A 2 -38.73 66.21 23.68
CA ARG A 2 -37.73 65.84 22.65
C ARG A 2 -37.80 64.34 22.40
N MET A 3 -38.08 63.96 21.16
CA MET A 3 -38.20 62.58 20.70
C MET A 3 -36.83 62.16 20.12
N THR A 4 -36.17 61.20 20.77
CA THR A 4 -34.85 60.70 20.35
C THR A 4 -35.05 59.41 19.56
N LEU A 5 -34.70 59.42 18.27
CA LEU A 5 -34.62 58.21 17.43
C LEU A 5 -33.40 57.37 17.85
N PHE A 6 -33.62 56.08 18.09
CA PHE A 6 -32.55 55.08 18.14
C PHE A 6 -32.35 54.48 16.73
N GLY A 7 -31.22 54.78 16.10
CA GLY A 7 -30.77 54.12 14.88
C GLY A 7 -30.04 52.83 15.23
N GLY A 8 -30.57 51.68 14.79
CA GLY A 8 -29.87 50.40 14.88
C GLY A 8 -28.84 50.27 13.77
N LEU A 9 -27.56 50.16 14.14
CA LEU A 9 -26.50 49.70 13.25
C LEU A 9 -26.56 48.17 13.19
N ILE A 10 -26.93 47.62 12.04
CA ILE A 10 -26.74 46.20 11.73
C ILE A 10 -25.29 46.07 11.23
N GLY A 11 -24.41 45.52 12.07
CA GLY A 11 -23.06 45.17 11.68
C GLY A 11 -23.07 43.90 10.83
N ALA A 12 -22.76 44.02 9.54
CA ALA A 12 -22.50 42.87 8.68
C ALA A 12 -21.17 42.24 9.11
N ALA A 13 -21.23 41.04 9.69
CA ALA A 13 -20.05 40.21 9.92
C ALA A 13 -19.56 39.68 8.57
N LEU A 14 -18.47 40.25 8.07
CA LEU A 14 -17.73 39.68 6.95
C LEU A 14 -16.99 38.44 7.47
N ALA A 15 -17.44 37.25 7.05
CA ALA A 15 -16.67 36.03 7.22
C ALA A 15 -15.41 36.13 6.35
N VAL A 16 -14.25 36.23 6.97
CA VAL A 16 -12.96 36.13 6.29
C VAL A 16 -12.70 34.64 6.07
N PRO A 17 -12.39 34.18 4.84
CA PRO A 17 -11.98 32.79 4.64
C PRO A 17 -10.70 32.56 5.46
N ALA A 18 -10.68 31.53 6.28
CA ALA A 18 -9.42 31.08 6.89
C ALA A 18 -8.50 30.66 5.74
N LEU A 19 -7.37 31.35 5.57
CA LEU A 19 -6.32 30.88 4.68
C LEU A 19 -5.83 29.54 5.23
N ALA A 20 -6.05 28.46 4.48
CA ALA A 20 -5.43 27.16 4.74
C ALA A 20 -3.92 27.37 4.83
N GLY A 21 -3.32 27.00 5.96
CA GLY A 21 -1.88 27.11 6.17
C GLY A 21 -1.16 25.87 5.66
N ASP A 22 0.15 25.95 5.47
CA ASP A 22 0.93 24.75 5.23
C ASP A 22 1.11 23.97 6.53
N VAL A 23 1.00 22.64 6.46
CA VAL A 23 1.45 21.71 7.49
C VAL A 23 2.77 21.07 7.05
N THR A 24 3.62 20.69 8.00
CA THR A 24 4.84 19.91 7.71
C THR A 24 4.58 18.45 8.06
N VAL A 25 4.83 17.56 7.11
CA VAL A 25 4.67 16.11 7.30
C VAL A 25 5.89 15.34 6.83
N GLU A 26 6.10 14.16 7.39
CA GLU A 26 7.16 13.25 6.95
C GLU A 26 6.81 12.61 5.60
N THR A 27 7.72 12.72 4.63
CA THR A 27 7.63 12.12 3.29
C THR A 27 8.74 11.07 3.10
N ALA A 28 8.86 10.45 1.92
CA ALA A 28 9.94 9.52 1.62
C ALA A 28 11.31 10.21 1.51
N THR A 29 11.31 11.52 1.22
CA THR A 29 12.53 12.32 1.04
C THR A 29 12.81 13.24 2.23
N GLY A 30 12.08 13.07 3.33
CA GLY A 30 12.17 13.86 4.57
C GLY A 30 10.95 14.76 4.80
N PRO A 31 10.99 15.62 5.82
CA PRO A 31 9.89 16.54 6.13
C PRO A 31 9.65 17.54 5.00
N ALA A 32 8.39 17.73 4.58
CA ALA A 32 8.01 18.68 3.55
C ALA A 32 6.78 19.53 3.95
N PRO A 33 6.73 20.82 3.55
CA PRO A 33 5.52 21.62 3.68
C PRO A 33 4.48 21.18 2.64
N VAL A 34 3.23 21.05 3.08
CA VAL A 34 2.09 20.61 2.29
C VAL A 34 0.90 21.49 2.63
N PRO A 35 0.09 21.93 1.64
CA PRO A 35 -1.15 22.64 1.92
C PRO A 35 -2.05 21.83 2.86
N SER A 36 -2.53 22.43 3.95
CA SER A 36 -3.53 21.78 4.79
C SER A 36 -4.88 21.73 4.06
N HIS A 37 -5.60 20.63 4.20
CA HIS A 37 -6.94 20.42 3.63
C HIS A 37 -7.01 20.71 2.12
N PRO A 38 -6.15 20.08 1.28
CA PRO A 38 -6.28 20.22 -0.16
C PRO A 38 -7.67 19.71 -0.60
N GLU A 39 -8.32 20.45 -1.50
CA GLU A 39 -9.67 20.11 -1.98
C GLU A 39 -9.59 19.23 -3.23
N THR A 40 -8.59 19.48 -4.10
CA THR A 40 -8.36 18.70 -5.32
C THR A 40 -7.03 17.96 -5.25
N ILE A 41 -7.03 16.63 -5.32
CA ILE A 41 -5.80 15.82 -5.22
C ILE A 41 -5.65 14.82 -6.36
N ALA A 42 -4.41 14.67 -6.83
CA ALA A 42 -4.00 13.64 -7.77
C ALA A 42 -3.02 12.68 -7.10
N VAL A 43 -3.32 11.37 -7.12
CA VAL A 43 -2.58 10.37 -6.33
C VAL A 43 -2.12 9.24 -7.25
N PHE A 44 -0.81 9.16 -7.51
CA PHE A 44 -0.21 8.18 -8.43
C PHE A 44 0.17 6.85 -7.77
N ASP A 45 0.28 6.83 -6.44
CA ASP A 45 0.70 5.65 -5.69
C ASP A 45 -0.49 4.89 -5.12
N ILE A 46 -0.66 3.61 -5.47
CA ILE A 46 -1.84 2.85 -5.07
C ILE A 46 -1.87 2.57 -3.56
N ALA A 47 -0.72 2.49 -2.88
CA ALA A 47 -0.68 2.41 -1.42
C ALA A 47 -1.19 3.71 -0.76
N ALA A 48 -0.84 4.87 -1.32
CA ALA A 48 -1.42 6.14 -0.94
C ALA A 48 -2.94 6.20 -1.20
N VAL A 49 -3.41 5.79 -2.39
CA VAL A 49 -4.85 5.71 -2.72
C VAL A 49 -5.58 4.88 -1.67
N ASP A 50 -5.09 3.68 -1.41
CA ASP A 50 -5.67 2.75 -0.45
C ASP A 50 -5.79 3.36 0.96
N THR A 51 -4.72 4.01 1.43
CA THR A 51 -4.70 4.64 2.75
C THR A 51 -5.63 5.85 2.83
N LEU A 52 -5.66 6.69 1.80
CA LEU A 52 -6.52 7.87 1.74
C LEU A 52 -8.01 7.49 1.70
N VAL A 53 -8.37 6.45 0.93
CA VAL A 53 -9.72 5.87 0.92
C VAL A 53 -10.08 5.33 2.30
N ALA A 54 -9.17 4.61 2.98
CA ALA A 54 -9.39 4.12 4.34
C ALA A 54 -9.59 5.26 5.37
N LEU A 55 -8.96 6.42 5.15
CA LEU A 55 -9.17 7.64 5.94
C LEU A 55 -10.43 8.42 5.53
N GLY A 56 -11.17 7.92 4.55
CA GLY A 56 -12.41 8.52 4.03
C GLY A 56 -12.17 9.82 3.27
N GLN A 57 -11.04 9.91 2.55
CA GLN A 57 -10.77 11.01 1.63
C GLN A 57 -11.25 10.65 0.21
N GLU A 58 -11.78 11.64 -0.49
CA GLU A 58 -12.07 11.56 -1.93
C GLU A 58 -10.79 11.89 -2.71
N ILE A 59 -10.65 11.34 -3.92
CA ILE A 59 -9.49 11.53 -4.77
C ILE A 59 -9.99 11.91 -6.16
N ASP A 60 -9.52 13.03 -6.69
CA ASP A 60 -9.99 13.61 -7.95
C ASP A 60 -9.21 13.09 -9.16
N GLY A 61 -7.95 12.74 -8.97
CA GLY A 61 -7.07 12.24 -10.03
C GLY A 61 -6.40 10.93 -9.66
N LEU A 62 -6.60 9.90 -10.48
CA LEU A 62 -5.98 8.58 -10.32
C LEU A 62 -5.32 8.08 -11.61
N PRO A 63 -4.34 7.16 -11.50
CA PRO A 63 -3.87 6.36 -12.63
C PRO A 63 -5.00 5.59 -13.30
N ASP A 64 -4.79 5.21 -14.56
CA ASP A 64 -5.71 4.43 -15.37
C ASP A 64 -6.14 3.09 -14.76
N LYS A 65 -5.38 2.56 -13.79
CA LYS A 65 -5.62 1.29 -13.12
C LYS A 65 -5.25 1.33 -11.64
N VAL A 66 -6.15 0.79 -10.81
CA VAL A 66 -5.95 0.65 -9.34
C VAL A 66 -5.77 -0.80 -8.86
N PHE A 67 -6.11 -1.79 -9.69
CA PHE A 67 -5.88 -3.25 -9.48
C PHE A 67 -6.52 -3.91 -8.25
N LEU A 68 -6.99 -3.17 -7.25
CA LEU A 68 -7.69 -3.68 -6.08
C LEU A 68 -9.19 -3.37 -6.16
N ASP A 69 -10.01 -4.38 -5.87
CA ASP A 69 -11.47 -4.30 -6.05
C ASP A 69 -12.13 -3.23 -5.19
N HIS A 70 -11.68 -3.06 -3.94
CA HIS A 70 -12.22 -2.04 -3.04
C HIS A 70 -11.86 -0.61 -3.42
N LEU A 71 -10.89 -0.41 -4.32
CA LEU A 71 -10.51 0.91 -4.84
C LEU A 71 -11.27 1.28 -6.12
N LYS A 72 -12.01 0.35 -6.73
CA LYS A 72 -12.80 0.61 -7.94
C LYS A 72 -13.78 1.79 -7.80
N PRO A 73 -14.52 1.94 -6.68
CA PRO A 73 -15.43 3.08 -6.53
C PRO A 73 -14.70 4.43 -6.61
N ALA A 74 -13.50 4.55 -6.03
CA ALA A 74 -12.70 5.77 -6.11
C ALA A 74 -12.17 6.00 -7.54
N ALA A 75 -11.75 4.93 -8.24
CA ALA A 75 -11.31 5.01 -9.63
C ALA A 75 -12.44 5.40 -10.60
N GLU A 76 -13.68 5.00 -10.32
CA GLU A 76 -14.84 5.36 -11.14
C GLU A 76 -15.26 6.83 -10.97
N SER A 77 -14.98 7.44 -9.82
CA SER A 77 -15.26 8.86 -9.56
C SER A 77 -14.14 9.81 -9.98
N ALA A 78 -12.89 9.34 -10.02
CA ALA A 78 -11.72 10.15 -10.34
C ALA A 78 -11.50 10.31 -11.86
N GLU A 79 -10.88 11.43 -12.25
CA GLU A 79 -10.33 11.59 -13.58
C GLU A 79 -9.03 10.77 -13.73
N VAL A 80 -8.81 10.23 -14.93
CA VAL A 80 -7.56 9.53 -15.24
C VAL A 80 -6.46 10.55 -15.53
N VAL A 81 -5.41 10.57 -14.71
CA VAL A 81 -4.28 11.51 -14.80
C VAL A 81 -2.97 10.85 -15.23
N GLY A 82 -3.07 9.72 -15.92
CA GLY A 82 -1.92 8.99 -16.49
C GLY A 82 -1.85 7.55 -16.02
N THR A 83 -0.63 7.04 -15.85
CA THR A 83 -0.34 5.68 -15.37
C THR A 83 0.46 5.73 -14.07
N LEU A 84 0.74 4.57 -13.46
CA LEU A 84 1.61 4.49 -12.26
C LEU A 84 3.02 5.05 -12.48
N PHE A 85 3.48 5.16 -13.73
CA PHE A 85 4.85 5.56 -14.09
C PHE A 85 4.91 6.91 -14.79
N GLU A 86 3.91 7.19 -15.63
CA GLU A 86 3.89 8.32 -16.54
C GLU A 86 2.63 9.18 -16.30
N PRO A 87 2.80 10.37 -15.72
CA PRO A 87 1.72 11.34 -15.57
C PRO A 87 1.23 11.89 -16.90
N ASP A 88 -0.08 12.14 -16.98
CA ASP A 88 -0.67 12.99 -18.01
C ASP A 88 -0.60 14.45 -17.53
N TYR A 89 0.46 15.14 -17.95
CA TYR A 89 0.70 16.53 -17.57
C TYR A 89 -0.36 17.50 -18.12
N GLU A 90 -1.01 17.17 -19.24
CA GLU A 90 -2.09 18.02 -19.78
C GLU A 90 -3.35 17.88 -18.93
N ALA A 91 -3.73 16.65 -18.56
CA ALA A 91 -4.85 16.39 -17.66
C ALA A 91 -4.62 17.07 -16.30
N LEU A 92 -3.43 16.94 -15.71
CA LEU A 92 -3.09 17.60 -14.45
C LEU A 92 -3.14 19.13 -14.53
N ALA A 93 -2.68 19.71 -15.65
CA ALA A 93 -2.73 21.16 -15.85
C ALA A 93 -4.17 21.69 -15.97
N VAL A 94 -5.09 20.90 -16.51
CA VAL A 94 -6.52 21.22 -16.57
C VAL A 94 -7.20 21.05 -15.22
N MET A 95 -6.86 19.97 -14.49
CA MET A 95 -7.38 19.67 -13.16
C MET A 95 -6.97 20.71 -12.11
N GLN A 96 -5.77 21.28 -12.22
CA GLN A 96 -5.21 22.22 -11.26
C GLN A 96 -5.24 21.71 -9.80
N PRO A 97 -4.63 20.54 -9.51
CA PRO A 97 -4.67 19.96 -8.17
C PRO A 97 -3.98 20.86 -7.14
N ASP A 98 -4.49 20.84 -5.92
CA ASP A 98 -3.87 21.50 -4.75
C ASP A 98 -2.68 20.68 -4.22
N LEU A 99 -2.73 19.35 -4.41
CA LEU A 99 -1.68 18.42 -4.00
C LEU A 99 -1.56 17.25 -4.99
N ILE A 100 -0.33 16.89 -5.32
CA ILE A 100 0.01 15.67 -6.06
C ILE A 100 0.78 14.74 -5.12
N VAL A 101 0.35 13.48 -5.04
CA VAL A 101 0.99 12.43 -4.25
C VAL A 101 1.63 11.41 -5.18
N ALA A 102 2.96 11.40 -5.22
CA ALA A 102 3.75 10.39 -5.91
C ALA A 102 4.13 9.24 -4.98
N GLY A 103 4.63 8.14 -5.55
CA GLY A 103 5.22 7.03 -4.81
C GLY A 103 6.17 6.25 -5.69
N GLY A 104 6.51 5.00 -5.31
CA GLY A 104 7.74 4.36 -5.81
C GLY A 104 7.90 4.36 -7.33
N ARG A 105 6.81 4.08 -8.07
CA ARG A 105 6.81 4.02 -9.54
C ARG A 105 6.79 5.39 -10.23
N SER A 106 6.29 6.42 -9.55
CA SER A 106 6.19 7.81 -10.04
C SER A 106 7.21 8.75 -9.39
N SER A 107 8.06 8.26 -8.48
CA SER A 107 9.06 9.03 -7.73
C SER A 107 10.00 9.84 -8.64
N ALA A 108 10.42 9.25 -9.76
CA ALA A 108 11.24 9.92 -10.77
C ALA A 108 10.56 11.12 -11.45
N GLN A 109 9.24 11.28 -11.29
CA GLN A 109 8.45 12.36 -11.87
C GLN A 109 8.22 13.53 -10.92
N VAL A 110 8.59 13.40 -9.64
CA VAL A 110 8.30 14.39 -8.58
C VAL A 110 8.76 15.80 -8.97
N GLU A 111 9.98 15.95 -9.51
CA GLU A 111 10.50 17.27 -9.91
C GLU A 111 9.67 17.93 -11.03
N ASN A 112 9.16 17.13 -11.96
CA ASN A 112 8.33 17.62 -13.07
C ASN A 112 6.90 17.91 -12.60
N LEU A 113 6.32 17.04 -11.78
CA LEU A 113 5.00 17.22 -11.16
C LEU A 113 4.97 18.47 -10.28
N ALA A 114 6.06 18.78 -9.57
CA ALA A 114 6.21 19.98 -8.75
C ALA A 114 6.14 21.29 -9.55
N GLN A 115 6.30 21.26 -10.88
CA GLN A 115 6.09 22.44 -11.73
C GLN A 115 4.60 22.73 -11.98
N ILE A 116 3.71 21.77 -11.69
CA ILE A 116 2.25 21.92 -11.82
C ILE A 116 1.64 22.33 -10.48
N ALA A 117 1.93 21.58 -9.42
CA ALA A 117 1.32 21.76 -8.11
C ALA A 117 2.25 21.25 -6.99
N PRO A 118 2.03 21.62 -5.71
CA PRO A 118 2.72 21.01 -4.58
C PRO A 118 2.71 19.49 -4.70
N THR A 119 3.90 18.88 -4.67
CA THR A 119 4.06 17.44 -4.91
C THR A 119 4.89 16.82 -3.79
N ILE A 120 4.40 15.71 -3.23
CA ILE A 120 5.11 14.92 -2.21
C ILE A 120 5.37 13.51 -2.71
N ASP A 121 6.53 12.96 -2.33
CA ASP A 121 6.84 11.54 -2.54
C ASP A 121 6.50 10.75 -1.27
N MET A 122 5.50 9.89 -1.36
CA MET A 122 5.03 9.07 -0.25
C MET A 122 5.44 7.60 -0.38
N THR A 123 6.47 7.31 -1.18
CA THR A 123 7.04 5.97 -1.37
C THR A 123 7.23 5.25 -0.02
N ILE A 124 6.82 3.98 -0.01
CA ILE A 124 7.08 3.01 1.04
C ILE A 124 7.98 1.92 0.46
N TRP A 125 9.14 1.68 1.07
CA TRP A 125 10.07 0.63 0.64
C TRP A 125 11.07 0.25 1.74
N GLY A 126 11.50 -1.01 1.77
CA GLY A 126 12.53 -1.50 2.68
C GLY A 126 12.00 -2.31 3.85
N ASP A 127 12.89 -2.66 4.77
CA ASP A 127 12.63 -3.59 5.88
C ASP A 127 11.71 -2.99 6.95
N ASP A 128 11.67 -1.66 7.06
CA ASP A 128 10.85 -0.85 7.95
C ASP A 128 9.48 -0.50 7.34
N LEU A 129 9.00 -1.31 6.38
CA LEU A 129 7.74 -1.07 5.65
C LEU A 129 6.58 -0.67 6.56
N LEU A 130 6.29 -1.43 7.62
CA LEU A 130 5.16 -1.13 8.52
C LEU A 130 5.34 0.14 9.36
N GLU A 131 6.59 0.51 9.69
CA GLU A 131 6.87 1.79 10.33
C GLU A 131 6.53 2.94 9.38
N GLN A 132 6.95 2.82 8.12
CA GLN A 132 6.61 3.79 7.08
C GLN A 132 5.09 3.84 6.83
N VAL A 133 4.37 2.72 6.86
CA VAL A 133 2.89 2.70 6.77
C VAL A 133 2.28 3.57 7.87
N GLY A 134 2.71 3.39 9.13
CA GLY A 134 2.27 4.22 10.25
C GLY A 134 2.58 5.71 10.04
N ALA A 135 3.77 6.02 9.54
CA ALA A 135 4.17 7.39 9.23
C ALA A 135 3.30 8.01 8.11
N ARG A 136 2.98 7.26 7.04
CA ARG A 136 2.10 7.74 5.96
C ARG A 136 0.67 7.96 6.45
N ILE A 137 0.12 7.05 7.26
CA ILE A 137 -1.21 7.22 7.88
C ILE A 137 -1.25 8.52 8.70
N ALA A 138 -0.24 8.77 9.54
CA ALA A 138 -0.15 9.98 10.37
C ALA A 138 0.02 11.25 9.53
N ALA A 139 0.85 11.21 8.48
CA ALA A 139 1.05 12.31 7.55
C ALA A 139 -0.26 12.68 6.84
N TYR A 140 -0.97 11.71 6.27
CA TYR A 140 -2.30 11.96 5.67
C TYR A 140 -3.32 12.43 6.71
N GLY A 141 -3.29 11.87 7.92
CA GLY A 141 -4.09 12.37 9.05
C GLY A 141 -3.90 13.86 9.28
N THR A 142 -2.66 14.33 9.24
CA THR A 142 -2.31 15.75 9.44
C THR A 142 -2.69 16.61 8.23
N ILE A 143 -2.42 16.15 7.00
CA ILE A 143 -2.76 16.89 5.76
C ILE A 143 -4.25 17.18 5.70
N PHE A 144 -5.10 16.19 6.02
CA PHE A 144 -6.55 16.32 5.89
C PHE A 144 -7.27 16.71 7.20
N GLY A 145 -6.55 16.86 8.32
CA GLY A 145 -7.09 17.15 9.65
C GLY A 145 -8.06 16.06 10.15
N VAL A 146 -7.64 14.80 9.98
CA VAL A 146 -8.38 13.59 10.32
C VAL A 146 -7.58 12.68 11.24
N GLU A 147 -6.78 13.28 12.12
CA GLU A 147 -5.83 12.61 13.01
C GLU A 147 -6.50 11.55 13.88
N ASP A 148 -7.72 11.81 14.37
CA ASP A 148 -8.51 10.82 15.11
C ASP A 148 -8.84 9.56 14.29
N ARG A 149 -9.08 9.71 12.97
CA ARG A 149 -9.30 8.56 12.07
C ARG A 149 -7.98 7.85 11.79
N ALA A 150 -6.91 8.61 11.57
CA ALA A 150 -5.58 8.07 11.37
C ALA A 150 -5.13 7.23 12.57
N ALA A 151 -5.27 7.74 13.79
CA ALA A 151 -4.95 7.02 15.02
C ALA A 151 -5.73 5.69 15.15
N ARG A 152 -7.04 5.70 14.88
CA ARG A 152 -7.86 4.47 14.91
C ARG A 152 -7.45 3.46 13.84
N LEU A 153 -7.07 3.93 12.65
CA LEU A 153 -6.59 3.06 11.57
C LEU A 153 -5.27 2.41 11.96
N THR A 154 -4.34 3.17 12.54
CA THR A 154 -3.09 2.65 13.10
C THR A 154 -3.34 1.61 14.19
N GLU A 155 -4.20 1.91 15.17
CA GLU A 155 -4.57 0.95 16.24
C GLU A 155 -5.14 -0.35 15.67
N THR A 156 -5.97 -0.26 14.62
CA THR A 156 -6.57 -1.43 13.96
C THR A 156 -5.49 -2.28 13.27
N LEU A 157 -4.57 -1.63 12.56
CA LEU A 157 -3.46 -2.30 11.89
C LEU A 157 -2.54 -2.98 12.90
N GLU A 158 -2.19 -2.30 13.99
CA GLU A 158 -1.36 -2.88 15.07
C GLU A 158 -2.03 -4.09 15.72
N ALA A 159 -3.34 -4.04 15.97
CA ALA A 159 -4.09 -5.17 16.50
C ALA A 159 -4.06 -6.38 15.56
N ARG A 160 -4.25 -6.15 14.25
CA ARG A 160 -4.16 -7.21 13.23
C ARG A 160 -2.76 -7.78 13.10
N LEU A 161 -1.74 -6.94 13.20
CA LEU A 161 -0.36 -7.40 13.20
C LEU A 161 -0.06 -8.33 14.38
N GLN A 162 -0.55 -7.98 15.58
CA GLN A 162 -0.40 -8.84 16.76
C GLN A 162 -1.16 -10.17 16.61
N GLU A 163 -2.35 -10.15 16.03
CA GLU A 163 -3.13 -11.35 15.72
C GLU A 163 -2.40 -12.25 14.72
N ALA A 164 -1.84 -11.67 13.65
CA ALA A 164 -1.06 -12.40 12.65
C ALA A 164 0.23 -13.00 13.25
N ARG A 165 0.96 -12.25 14.07
CA ARG A 165 2.12 -12.77 14.85
C ARG A 165 1.75 -13.98 15.69
N ALA A 166 0.64 -13.89 16.43
CA ALA A 166 0.16 -14.99 17.24
C ALA A 166 -0.27 -16.20 16.40
N ALA A 167 -0.83 -15.98 15.21
CA ALA A 167 -1.23 -17.05 14.30
C ALA A 167 -0.02 -17.82 13.74
N VAL A 168 1.08 -17.14 13.41
CA VAL A 168 2.29 -17.76 12.85
C VAL A 168 3.24 -18.36 13.90
N ASP A 169 3.10 -17.98 15.17
CA ASP A 169 4.01 -18.41 16.23
C ASP A 169 4.07 -19.95 16.37
N GLY A 170 5.29 -20.48 16.34
CA GLY A 170 5.54 -21.92 16.41
C GLY A 170 5.04 -22.75 15.22
N LYS A 171 4.64 -22.11 14.11
CA LYS A 171 4.12 -22.81 12.91
C LYS A 171 5.17 -23.21 11.88
N GLY A 172 6.44 -23.00 12.21
CA GLY A 172 7.56 -23.34 11.34
C GLY A 172 8.01 -22.19 10.46
N SER A 173 8.76 -22.53 9.42
CA SER A 173 9.40 -21.58 8.50
C SER A 173 8.65 -21.46 7.17
N ALA A 174 8.77 -20.30 6.52
CA ALA A 174 8.12 -20.03 5.23
C ALA A 174 9.14 -19.66 4.14
N LEU A 175 8.82 -20.06 2.90
CA LEU A 175 9.47 -19.56 1.69
C LEU A 175 8.48 -18.64 0.96
N ILE A 176 8.89 -17.40 0.67
CA ILE A 176 8.09 -16.48 -0.14
C ILE A 176 8.49 -16.65 -1.61
N LEU A 177 7.52 -16.96 -2.46
CA LEU A 177 7.69 -17.11 -3.90
C LEU A 177 6.82 -16.13 -4.68
N LEU A 178 7.43 -15.46 -5.66
CA LEU A 178 6.69 -14.79 -6.72
C LEU A 178 6.68 -15.66 -7.97
N THR A 179 5.51 -15.87 -8.56
CA THR A 179 5.38 -16.48 -9.90
C THR A 179 5.21 -15.38 -10.96
N ASN A 180 5.77 -15.64 -12.15
CA ASN A 180 5.60 -14.77 -13.31
C ASN A 180 5.57 -15.62 -14.58
N GLY A 181 4.36 -16.10 -14.93
CA GLY A 181 4.20 -17.23 -15.83
C GLY A 181 4.94 -18.45 -15.27
N GLY A 182 5.59 -19.25 -16.13
CA GLY A 182 6.32 -20.46 -15.72
C GLY A 182 7.64 -20.25 -14.95
N LYS A 183 7.91 -19.05 -14.43
CA LYS A 183 9.13 -18.72 -13.67
C LYS A 183 8.79 -18.41 -12.22
N ILE A 184 9.72 -18.75 -11.31
CA ILE A 184 9.61 -18.44 -9.89
C ILE A 184 10.84 -17.67 -9.39
N SER A 185 10.60 -16.77 -8.45
CA SER A 185 11.65 -16.06 -7.72
C SER A 185 11.40 -16.17 -6.22
N ALA A 186 12.46 -16.43 -5.45
CA ALA A 186 12.42 -16.46 -3.99
C ALA A 186 12.71 -15.07 -3.40
N TYR A 187 12.12 -14.79 -2.23
CA TYR A 187 12.33 -13.56 -1.48
C TYR A 187 12.62 -13.92 -0.02
N GLY A 188 13.72 -13.40 0.50
CA GLY A 188 14.05 -13.42 1.92
C GLY A 188 13.61 -12.16 2.66
N ALA A 189 14.03 -12.01 3.91
CA ALA A 189 13.63 -10.90 4.80
C ALA A 189 14.07 -9.51 4.31
N GLY A 190 15.16 -9.41 3.55
CA GLY A 190 15.61 -8.15 2.92
C GLY A 190 14.97 -7.85 1.56
N GLY A 191 14.11 -8.73 1.07
CA GLY A 191 13.42 -8.56 -0.21
C GLY A 191 12.13 -7.75 -0.08
N ARG A 192 11.53 -7.42 -1.23
CA ARG A 192 10.28 -6.63 -1.31
C ARG A 192 9.12 -7.15 -0.44
N PHE A 193 9.02 -8.46 -0.27
CA PHE A 193 7.98 -9.11 0.55
C PHE A 193 8.51 -9.54 1.92
N GLY A 194 9.77 -9.24 2.22
CA GLY A 194 10.47 -9.68 3.42
C GLY A 194 9.89 -9.11 4.72
N TRP A 195 9.08 -8.05 4.63
CA TRP A 195 8.30 -7.57 5.77
C TRP A 195 7.39 -8.66 6.36
N LEU A 196 6.96 -9.66 5.59
CA LEU A 196 6.21 -10.80 6.13
C LEU A 196 7.07 -11.64 7.08
N HIS A 197 8.38 -11.74 6.86
CA HIS A 197 9.31 -12.36 7.79
C HIS A 197 9.57 -11.46 8.99
N SER A 198 10.05 -10.23 8.75
CA SER A 198 10.51 -9.34 9.82
C SER A 198 9.37 -8.82 10.70
N ALA A 199 8.21 -8.51 10.13
CA ALA A 199 7.09 -7.97 10.88
C ALA A 199 6.28 -9.04 11.61
N LEU A 200 6.22 -10.28 11.10
CA LEU A 200 5.45 -11.37 11.73
C LEU A 200 6.29 -12.26 12.63
N ASP A 201 7.61 -12.02 12.71
CA ASP A 201 8.56 -12.94 13.33
C ASP A 201 8.50 -14.36 12.71
N LEU A 202 8.13 -14.43 11.41
CA LEU A 202 7.99 -15.68 10.67
C LEU A 202 9.36 -16.11 10.13
N PRO A 203 9.92 -17.27 10.55
CA PRO A 203 11.25 -17.69 10.11
C PRO A 203 11.35 -17.92 8.59
N GLU A 204 12.49 -17.55 8.01
CA GLU A 204 12.82 -17.88 6.62
C GLU A 204 13.15 -19.37 6.47
N ALA A 205 12.56 -20.03 5.48
CA ALA A 205 12.87 -21.43 5.17
C ALA A 205 14.21 -21.57 4.40
N ALA A 206 14.64 -20.53 3.71
CA ALA A 206 15.92 -20.48 2.99
C ALA A 206 16.76 -19.30 3.50
N GLU A 207 18.00 -19.58 3.92
CA GLU A 207 18.94 -18.55 4.32
C GLU A 207 19.61 -17.89 3.10
N ASN A 208 19.98 -16.62 3.22
CA ASN A 208 20.80 -15.87 2.25
C ASN A 208 20.18 -15.72 0.85
N VAL A 209 18.85 -15.72 0.73
CA VAL A 209 18.18 -15.33 -0.52
C VAL A 209 18.59 -13.90 -0.87
N GLU A 210 19.04 -13.66 -2.11
CA GLU A 210 19.55 -12.35 -2.50
C GLU A 210 18.48 -11.24 -2.38
N ALA A 211 18.85 -10.14 -1.73
CA ALA A 211 17.98 -8.98 -1.53
C ALA A 211 17.93 -8.09 -2.78
N GLU A 212 17.26 -8.59 -3.82
CA GLU A 212 17.05 -7.90 -5.09
C GLU A 212 15.59 -7.45 -5.27
N THR A 213 15.37 -6.34 -5.98
CA THR A 213 14.02 -5.80 -6.25
C THR A 213 13.07 -6.82 -6.91
N HIS A 214 13.64 -7.77 -7.66
CA HIS A 214 12.91 -8.82 -8.38
C HIS A 214 13.09 -10.21 -7.75
N GLY A 215 13.69 -10.29 -6.56
CA GLY A 215 14.04 -11.53 -5.88
C GLY A 215 15.11 -12.35 -6.61
N GLU A 216 15.47 -13.48 -6.02
CA GLU A 216 16.42 -14.43 -6.61
C GLU A 216 15.68 -15.41 -7.51
N ALA A 217 16.11 -15.57 -8.76
CA ALA A 217 15.51 -16.55 -9.65
C ALA A 217 15.91 -17.97 -9.22
N VAL A 218 14.94 -18.81 -8.86
CA VAL A 218 15.16 -20.16 -8.34
C VAL A 218 14.48 -21.22 -9.19
N SER A 219 14.87 -22.49 -9.02
CA SER A 219 14.23 -23.63 -9.69
C SER A 219 13.28 -24.37 -8.75
N PHE A 220 12.44 -25.25 -9.31
CA PHE A 220 11.59 -26.12 -8.47
C PHE A 220 12.42 -27.12 -7.66
N GLU A 221 13.59 -27.54 -8.16
CA GLU A 221 14.55 -28.36 -7.41
C GLU A 221 15.05 -27.61 -6.19
N PHE A 222 15.38 -26.32 -6.30
CA PHE A 222 15.76 -25.50 -5.15
C PHE A 222 14.67 -25.51 -4.07
N VAL A 223 13.42 -25.22 -4.45
CA VAL A 223 12.29 -25.21 -3.49
C VAL A 223 12.16 -26.57 -2.81
N ALA A 224 12.35 -27.64 -3.58
CA ALA A 224 12.16 -28.98 -3.08
C ALA A 224 13.37 -29.57 -2.35
N ASP A 225 14.55 -28.97 -2.48
CA ASP A 225 15.73 -29.26 -1.66
C ASP A 225 15.71 -28.48 -0.34
N ILE A 226 15.15 -27.27 -0.34
CA ILE A 226 14.82 -26.50 0.88
C ILE A 226 13.73 -27.18 1.70
N ASP A 227 12.73 -27.77 1.01
CA ASP A 227 11.59 -28.47 1.63
C ASP A 227 10.88 -27.61 2.71
N PRO A 228 10.32 -26.44 2.34
CA PRO A 228 9.75 -25.50 3.30
C PRO A 228 8.47 -26.06 3.95
N GLU A 229 8.17 -25.59 5.16
CA GLU A 229 6.92 -25.93 5.88
C GLU A 229 5.73 -25.11 5.38
N TRP A 230 5.99 -23.88 4.92
CA TRP A 230 5.02 -22.99 4.31
C TRP A 230 5.56 -22.40 3.02
N ILE A 231 4.69 -22.21 2.02
CA ILE A 231 5.00 -21.43 0.82
C ILE A 231 3.99 -20.31 0.73
N LEU A 232 4.45 -19.06 0.80
CA LEU A 232 3.63 -17.87 0.56
C LEU A 232 3.80 -17.44 -0.90
N VAL A 233 2.73 -17.46 -1.67
CA VAL A 233 2.75 -17.30 -3.13
C VAL A 233 2.15 -15.96 -3.53
N ILE A 234 2.91 -15.18 -4.29
CA ILE A 234 2.49 -13.94 -4.94
C ILE A 234 2.45 -14.17 -6.46
N ASP A 235 1.25 -14.11 -7.06
CA ASP A 235 1.08 -14.22 -8.51
C ASP A 235 1.19 -12.85 -9.18
N ARG A 236 2.33 -12.56 -9.83
CA ARG A 236 2.52 -11.27 -10.51
C ARG A 236 1.52 -11.07 -11.65
N GLY A 237 1.16 -12.13 -12.36
CA GLY A 237 0.19 -12.08 -13.45
C GLY A 237 -1.15 -11.59 -12.93
N ALA A 238 -1.62 -12.19 -11.84
CA ALA A 238 -2.83 -11.75 -11.15
C ALA A 238 -2.74 -10.31 -10.65
N ALA A 239 -1.62 -9.93 -10.03
CA ALA A 239 -1.43 -8.59 -9.47
C ALA A 239 -1.59 -7.44 -10.48
N ILE A 240 -1.26 -7.70 -11.76
CA ILE A 240 -1.31 -6.69 -12.83
C ILE A 240 -2.43 -6.92 -13.84
N GLY A 241 -3.31 -7.90 -13.59
CA GLY A 241 -4.36 -8.30 -14.53
C GLY A 241 -3.82 -8.79 -15.88
N ALA A 242 -2.64 -9.42 -15.90
CA ALA A 242 -2.08 -10.00 -17.11
C ALA A 242 -2.64 -11.39 -17.37
N GLU A 243 -2.85 -11.71 -18.65
CA GLU A 243 -3.09 -13.08 -19.08
C GLU A 243 -1.83 -13.92 -18.91
N GLY A 244 -1.98 -15.17 -18.47
CA GLY A 244 -0.86 -16.05 -18.25
C GLY A 244 -1.25 -17.31 -17.47
N GLU A 245 -0.26 -18.15 -17.24
CA GLU A 245 -0.40 -19.29 -16.36
C GLU A 245 -0.52 -18.81 -14.92
N ALA A 246 -1.60 -19.19 -14.24
CA ALA A 246 -1.81 -18.87 -12.84
C ALA A 246 -0.77 -19.57 -11.97
N ALA A 247 -0.39 -18.95 -10.87
CA ALA A 247 0.59 -19.50 -9.92
C ALA A 247 0.28 -20.95 -9.51
N ALA A 248 -1.00 -21.28 -9.30
CA ALA A 248 -1.44 -22.62 -8.96
C ALA A 248 -1.05 -23.66 -10.03
N ALA A 249 -1.16 -23.32 -11.31
CA ALA A 249 -0.74 -24.20 -12.40
C ALA A 249 0.79 -24.26 -12.52
N THR A 250 1.49 -23.13 -12.38
CA THR A 250 2.96 -23.09 -12.37
C THR A 250 3.57 -23.96 -11.25
N LEU A 251 2.94 -23.99 -10.09
CA LEU A 251 3.38 -24.77 -8.93
C LEU A 251 2.86 -26.22 -8.92
N ASP A 252 1.97 -26.61 -9.84
CA ASP A 252 1.44 -27.98 -9.95
C ASP A 252 2.45 -28.90 -10.67
N ASN A 253 3.49 -29.31 -9.94
CA ASN A 253 4.50 -30.23 -10.44
C ASN A 253 5.05 -31.18 -9.35
N PRO A 254 5.67 -32.32 -9.72
CA PRO A 254 6.13 -33.32 -8.75
C PRO A 254 7.17 -32.83 -7.74
N LEU A 255 7.95 -31.79 -8.06
CA LEU A 255 8.97 -31.24 -7.15
C LEU A 255 8.32 -30.40 -6.06
N ILE A 256 7.30 -29.61 -6.38
CA ILE A 256 6.52 -28.88 -5.37
C ILE A 256 5.67 -29.87 -4.56
N ALA A 257 5.02 -30.83 -5.21
CA ALA A 257 4.15 -31.81 -4.56
C ALA A 257 4.85 -32.70 -3.51
N ARG A 258 6.20 -32.83 -3.58
CA ARG A 258 6.98 -33.58 -2.58
C ARG A 258 7.38 -32.76 -1.34
N THR A 259 7.15 -31.45 -1.33
CA THR A 259 7.49 -30.59 -0.18
C THR A 259 6.52 -30.80 0.98
N ARG A 260 6.98 -30.55 2.21
CA ARG A 260 6.12 -30.50 3.41
C ARG A 260 4.98 -29.51 3.23
N ALA A 261 5.26 -28.30 2.73
CA ALA A 261 4.23 -27.32 2.46
C ALA A 261 3.10 -27.84 1.56
N ALA A 262 3.42 -28.57 0.49
CA ALA A 262 2.40 -29.15 -0.39
C ALA A 262 1.63 -30.30 0.28
N GLN A 263 2.33 -31.18 1.00
CA GLN A 263 1.74 -32.34 1.67
C GLN A 263 0.78 -31.95 2.79
N ASP A 264 1.10 -30.88 3.51
CA ASP A 264 0.33 -30.36 4.64
C ASP A 264 -0.72 -29.32 4.22
N GLY A 265 -0.78 -28.95 2.93
CA GLY A 265 -1.74 -27.96 2.42
C GLY A 265 -1.40 -26.51 2.79
N HIS A 266 -0.12 -26.23 3.04
CA HIS A 266 0.44 -24.94 3.46
C HIS A 266 1.01 -24.11 2.30
N ILE A 267 0.50 -24.30 1.08
CA ILE A 267 0.74 -23.39 -0.04
C ILE A 267 -0.34 -22.31 0.00
N VAL A 268 0.04 -21.11 0.43
CA VAL A 268 -0.86 -19.99 0.67
C VAL A 268 -0.72 -18.98 -0.47
N HIS A 269 -1.78 -18.83 -1.27
CA HIS A 269 -1.85 -17.79 -2.28
C HIS A 269 -2.38 -16.51 -1.64
N LEU A 270 -1.52 -15.50 -1.54
CA LEU A 270 -1.87 -14.19 -0.97
C LEU A 270 -2.37 -13.25 -2.07
N ASP A 271 -3.15 -12.24 -1.69
CA ASP A 271 -3.62 -11.21 -2.62
C ASP A 271 -2.43 -10.45 -3.22
N ALA A 272 -2.20 -10.75 -4.50
CA ALA A 272 -0.99 -10.32 -5.17
C ALA A 272 -1.02 -8.82 -5.48
N ALA A 273 -2.19 -8.22 -5.70
CA ALA A 273 -2.32 -6.78 -5.93
C ALA A 273 -1.98 -6.00 -4.65
N SER A 274 -2.42 -6.46 -3.48
CA SER A 274 -2.10 -5.88 -2.17
C SER A 274 -0.59 -5.89 -1.90
N LEU A 275 0.09 -7.01 -2.18
CA LEU A 275 1.53 -7.13 -1.95
C LEU A 275 2.40 -6.44 -3.02
N TYR A 276 2.01 -6.52 -4.30
CA TYR A 276 2.85 -6.11 -5.43
C TYR A 276 2.49 -4.72 -6.00
N ILE A 277 1.22 -4.32 -5.95
CA ILE A 277 0.77 -3.01 -6.45
C ILE A 277 0.63 -2.01 -5.32
N ALA A 278 -0.15 -2.33 -4.28
CA ALA A 278 -0.48 -1.45 -3.16
C ALA A 278 0.37 -1.74 -1.91
N SER A 279 1.63 -2.13 -2.10
CA SER A 279 2.53 -2.48 -0.99
C SER A 279 2.66 -1.31 -0.02
N GLY A 280 2.21 -1.50 1.22
CA GLY A 280 2.18 -0.45 2.25
C GLY A 280 0.89 0.39 2.30
N GLY A 281 -0.13 0.06 1.51
CA GLY A 281 -1.47 0.61 1.73
C GLY A 281 -2.08 0.05 3.02
N ALA A 282 -2.70 0.89 3.86
CA ALA A 282 -3.25 0.44 5.13
C ALA A 282 -4.30 -0.69 4.98
N GLY A 283 -5.22 -0.56 4.03
CA GLY A 283 -6.21 -1.57 3.69
C GLY A 283 -5.58 -2.82 3.06
N ALA A 284 -4.64 -2.63 2.14
CA ALA A 284 -3.89 -3.71 1.50
C ALA A 284 -3.10 -4.55 2.53
N VAL A 285 -2.41 -3.89 3.47
CA VAL A 285 -1.70 -4.55 4.58
C VAL A 285 -2.67 -5.32 5.46
N MET A 286 -3.79 -4.71 5.87
CA MET A 286 -4.81 -5.40 6.68
C MET A 286 -5.36 -6.65 5.98
N GLN A 287 -5.63 -6.58 4.67
CA GLN A 287 -6.09 -7.73 3.89
C GLN A 287 -5.07 -8.88 3.91
N VAL A 288 -3.78 -8.57 3.69
CA VAL A 288 -2.71 -9.58 3.73
C VAL A 288 -2.59 -10.20 5.13
N LEU A 289 -2.69 -9.39 6.19
CA LEU A 289 -2.66 -9.89 7.56
C LEU A 289 -3.86 -10.82 7.84
N ASP A 290 -5.06 -10.47 7.40
CA ASP A 290 -6.25 -11.31 7.53
C ASP A 290 -6.09 -12.66 6.79
N GLU A 291 -5.48 -12.66 5.61
CA GLU A 291 -5.16 -13.89 4.86
C GLU A 291 -4.15 -14.77 5.58
N VAL A 292 -3.10 -14.18 6.16
CA VAL A 292 -2.12 -14.88 6.99
C VAL A 292 -2.80 -15.50 8.22
N ILE A 293 -3.60 -14.73 8.96
CA ILE A 293 -4.35 -15.22 10.13
C ILE A 293 -5.23 -16.41 9.73
N ALA A 294 -5.96 -16.29 8.63
CA ALA A 294 -6.85 -17.34 8.14
C ALA A 294 -6.09 -18.60 7.70
N ALA A 295 -4.93 -18.45 7.05
CA ALA A 295 -4.12 -19.56 6.57
C ALA A 295 -3.49 -20.34 7.73
N PHE A 296 -2.81 -19.64 8.63
CA PHE A 296 -2.09 -20.27 9.75
C PHE A 296 -3.04 -20.76 10.86
N GLY A 297 -4.20 -20.12 11.04
CA GLY A 297 -5.22 -20.56 11.99
C GLY A 297 -5.91 -21.88 11.63
N ARG A 298 -5.95 -22.26 10.34
CA ARG A 298 -6.50 -23.56 9.89
C ARG A 298 -5.58 -24.74 10.21
N ALA A 299 -4.28 -24.50 10.39
CA ALA A 299 -3.32 -25.56 10.73
C ALA A 299 -3.55 -26.16 12.14
N ASP A 300 -4.36 -25.50 12.99
CA ASP A 300 -4.77 -26.03 14.31
C ASP A 300 -6.04 -26.90 14.30
N SER A 301 -6.73 -27.01 13.16
CA SER A 301 -8.05 -27.66 13.06
C SER A 301 -8.07 -29.06 12.48
#